data_AF-A0A381WUH3-F1
#
_entry.id   AF-A0A381WUH3-F1
#
_cell.length_a   1.000
_cell.length_b   1.000
_cell.length_c   1.000
_cell.angle_alpha   90.00
_cell.angle_beta   90.00
_cell.angle_gamma   90.00
#
_symmetry.space_group_name_H-M   'P 1'
#
loop_
_entity.id
_entity.type
_entity.pdbx_description
1 polymer ?
#
loop_
_entity_poly.entity_id
_entity_poly.type
_entity_poly.pdbx_seq_one_letter_code
_entity_poly.pdbx_strand_id
1 'polypeptide(L)'
;VSKKSKILLLTIILAGCNNQMNKKAPLIPMEDFFRNPDKSSFQISPDGQHIAYMKPWKTRMNVHVINVETTDETRLTSSEDRGIYGYGWLGNNRIGYAKDDGGDENIHFFAVNIDGTNEIDLTPFENVQTRMIDDLEDDPDHIILGLNKRD
;
A
#
# COMPACT_ATOMS: atom_id res chain seq x y z
N VAL A 1 -28.74 -29.25 -74.34
CA VAL A 1 -28.53 -28.12 -73.40
C VAL A 1 -29.54 -28.25 -72.27
N SER A 2 -29.08 -28.38 -71.01
CA SER A 2 -29.81 -28.37 -69.70
C SER A 2 -29.25 -29.48 -68.79
N LYS A 3 -28.13 -29.23 -68.07
CA LYS A 3 -28.01 -28.89 -66.62
C LYS A 3 -28.50 -30.01 -65.68
N LYS A 4 -27.58 -30.81 -65.12
CA LYS A 4 -26.84 -30.64 -63.84
C LYS A 4 -27.54 -31.40 -62.70
N SER A 5 -26.87 -32.41 -62.14
CA SER A 5 -26.76 -32.56 -60.67
C SER A 5 -25.65 -33.58 -60.35
N LYS A 6 -24.51 -33.09 -59.86
CA LYS A 6 -23.51 -33.93 -59.18
C LYS A 6 -23.73 -33.69 -57.69
N ILE A 7 -24.28 -34.67 -56.99
CA ILE A 7 -24.36 -34.66 -55.52
C ILE A 7 -22.94 -34.93 -55.02
N LEU A 8 -22.30 -33.89 -54.51
CA LEU A 8 -21.06 -33.97 -53.77
C LEU A 8 -21.44 -33.99 -52.29
N LEU A 9 -21.32 -35.17 -51.66
CA LEU A 9 -21.53 -35.33 -50.22
C LEU A 9 -20.35 -34.70 -49.50
N LEU A 10 -20.53 -33.48 -48.99
CA LEU A 10 -19.54 -32.79 -48.17
C LEU A 10 -19.71 -33.23 -46.72
N THR A 11 -18.88 -34.16 -46.27
CA THR A 11 -18.83 -34.61 -44.88
C THR A 11 -18.28 -33.48 -44.02
N ILE A 12 -19.15 -32.76 -43.31
CA ILE A 12 -18.75 -31.75 -42.33
C ILE A 12 -18.16 -32.50 -41.13
N ILE A 13 -16.83 -32.47 -40.99
CA ILE A 13 -16.15 -32.88 -39.76
C ILE A 13 -16.40 -31.78 -38.72
N LEU A 14 -17.46 -31.92 -37.92
CA LEU A 14 -17.58 -31.20 -36.65
C LEU A 14 -16.57 -31.78 -35.66
N ALA A 15 -15.30 -31.40 -35.80
CA ALA A 15 -14.35 -31.44 -34.69
C ALA A 15 -14.60 -30.20 -33.81
N GLY A 16 -15.80 -30.15 -33.22
CA GLY A 16 -16.17 -29.14 -32.24
C GLY A 16 -15.33 -29.32 -30.98
N CYS A 17 -14.73 -28.22 -30.54
CA CYS A 17 -13.87 -28.07 -29.38
C CYS A 17 -14.35 -28.86 -28.15
N ASN A 18 -13.74 -30.00 -27.86
CA ASN A 18 -13.90 -30.68 -26.58
C ASN A 18 -12.52 -30.81 -25.94
N ASN A 19 -12.11 -29.80 -25.16
CA ASN A 19 -11.23 -30.00 -23.99
C ASN A 19 -10.90 -28.75 -23.15
N GLN A 20 -11.52 -27.58 -23.38
CA GLN A 20 -11.22 -26.40 -22.55
C GLN A 20 -11.90 -26.38 -21.17
N MET A 21 -12.84 -27.30 -20.89
CA MET A 21 -13.65 -27.28 -19.65
C MET A 21 -13.07 -28.10 -18.48
N ASN A 22 -11.89 -28.72 -18.61
CA ASN A 22 -11.34 -29.63 -17.59
C ASN A 22 -10.05 -29.14 -16.88
N LYS A 23 -9.68 -27.87 -17.04
CA LYS A 23 -8.49 -27.34 -16.37
C LYS A 23 -8.86 -26.84 -14.97
N LYS A 24 -8.65 -27.67 -13.95
CA LYS A 24 -8.77 -27.27 -12.54
C LYS A 24 -7.83 -26.09 -12.28
N ALA A 25 -8.32 -25.07 -11.56
CA ALA A 25 -7.50 -23.93 -11.19
C ALA A 25 -6.27 -24.41 -10.38
N PRO A 26 -5.09 -23.80 -10.58
CA PRO A 26 -3.92 -24.10 -9.77
C PRO A 26 -4.21 -23.81 -8.29
N LEU A 27 -3.68 -24.66 -7.40
CA LEU A 27 -3.76 -24.40 -5.96
C LEU A 27 -2.83 -23.23 -5.62
N ILE A 28 -3.36 -22.26 -4.88
CA ILE A 28 -2.58 -21.15 -4.34
C ILE A 28 -2.07 -21.59 -2.95
N PRO A 29 -0.76 -21.49 -2.67
CA PRO A 29 -0.22 -21.76 -1.33
C PRO A 29 -0.96 -20.95 -0.26
N MET A 30 -1.24 -21.55 0.89
CA MET A 30 -1.91 -20.86 2.01
C MET A 30 -1.12 -19.62 2.43
N GLU A 31 0.20 -19.74 2.42
CA GLU A 31 1.16 -18.71 2.79
C GLU A 31 0.96 -17.42 1.98
N ASP A 32 0.56 -17.52 0.70
CA ASP A 32 0.32 -16.36 -0.16
C ASP A 32 -0.89 -15.52 0.29
N PHE A 33 -1.83 -16.09 1.04
CA PHE A 33 -2.97 -15.37 1.60
C PHE A 33 -2.65 -14.63 2.90
N PHE A 34 -1.59 -15.04 3.62
CA PHE A 34 -1.25 -14.52 4.95
C PHE A 34 0.06 -13.74 4.98
N ARG A 35 0.89 -13.83 3.94
CA ARG A 35 2.13 -13.06 3.86
C ARG A 35 1.84 -11.58 3.67
N ASN A 36 2.75 -10.73 4.14
CA ASN A 36 2.74 -9.32 3.80
C ASN A 36 2.89 -9.14 2.27
N PRO A 37 2.22 -8.15 1.67
CA PRO A 37 2.46 -7.80 0.28
C PRO A 37 3.87 -7.23 0.11
N ASP A 38 4.43 -7.37 -1.10
CA ASP A 38 5.78 -6.84 -1.40
C ASP A 38 5.81 -5.31 -1.28
N LYS A 39 4.72 -4.64 -1.68
CA LYS A 39 4.47 -3.19 -1.50
C LYS A 39 2.97 -2.93 -1.38
N SER A 40 2.57 -1.93 -0.60
CA SER A 40 1.16 -1.51 -0.46
C SER A 40 1.03 -0.03 -0.11
N SER A 41 -0.21 0.47 -0.08
CA SER A 41 -0.57 1.78 0.48
C SER A 41 0.20 2.94 -0.16
N PHE A 42 0.30 3.00 -1.48
CA PHE A 42 1.07 4.02 -2.19
C PHE A 42 0.44 5.41 -2.07
N GLN A 43 1.27 6.44 -1.91
CA GLN A 43 0.89 7.86 -1.96
C GLN A 43 1.96 8.68 -2.70
N ILE A 44 1.53 9.59 -3.57
CA ILE A 44 2.42 10.52 -4.25
C ILE A 44 2.61 11.78 -3.40
N SER A 45 3.82 12.36 -3.40
CA SER A 45 4.06 13.67 -2.76
C SER A 45 3.27 14.78 -3.46
N PRO A 46 2.93 15.89 -2.78
CA PRO A 46 2.18 16.98 -3.40
C PRO A 46 2.87 17.58 -4.64
N ASP A 47 4.20 17.64 -4.64
CA ASP A 47 5.00 18.08 -5.80
C ASP A 47 5.21 17.01 -6.89
N GLY A 48 4.75 15.77 -6.67
CA GLY A 48 4.88 14.67 -7.61
C GLY A 48 6.27 14.04 -7.73
N GLN A 49 7.27 14.51 -6.96
CA GLN A 49 8.66 14.07 -7.10
C GLN A 49 8.96 12.75 -6.39
N HIS A 50 8.10 12.35 -5.44
CA HIS A 50 8.32 11.17 -4.60
C HIS A 50 7.07 10.31 -4.49
N ILE A 51 7.27 9.01 -4.28
CA ILE A 51 6.21 8.07 -3.94
C ILE A 51 6.55 7.42 -2.60
N ALA A 52 5.66 7.61 -1.62
CA ALA A 52 5.70 6.89 -0.37
C ALA A 52 4.88 5.59 -0.49
N TYR A 53 5.29 4.54 0.21
CA TYR A 53 4.57 3.27 0.26
C TYR A 53 5.04 2.43 1.44
N MET A 54 4.23 1.44 1.80
CA MET A 54 4.62 0.44 2.78
C MET A 54 5.30 -0.74 2.08
N LYS A 55 6.41 -1.20 2.64
CA LYS A 55 7.15 -2.40 2.19
C LYS A 55 7.64 -3.19 3.40
N PRO A 56 7.69 -4.53 3.33
CA PRO A 56 8.16 -5.35 4.44
C PRO A 56 9.61 -5.01 4.82
N TRP A 57 9.85 -4.82 6.11
CA TRP A 57 11.17 -4.91 6.70
C TRP A 57 11.09 -5.83 7.93
N LYS A 58 11.90 -6.90 7.92
CA LYS A 58 11.73 -8.04 8.83
C LYS A 58 10.31 -8.59 8.73
N THR A 59 9.53 -8.56 9.82
CA THR A 59 8.19 -9.14 9.91
C THR A 59 7.06 -8.11 9.76
N ARG A 60 7.39 -6.80 9.63
CA ARG A 60 6.41 -5.70 9.62
C ARG A 60 6.51 -4.83 8.40
N MET A 61 5.38 -4.21 8.05
CA MET A 61 5.31 -3.19 7.02
C MET A 61 5.87 -1.87 7.54
N ASN A 62 6.82 -1.29 6.81
CA ASN A 62 7.48 -0.04 7.14
C ASN A 62 7.37 0.96 5.99
N VAL A 63 7.37 2.26 6.31
CA VAL A 63 7.27 3.31 5.31
C VAL A 63 8.59 3.47 4.60
N HIS A 64 8.52 3.48 3.28
CA HIS A 64 9.62 3.82 2.38
C HIS A 64 9.18 4.96 1.47
N VAL A 65 10.16 5.72 1.00
CA VAL A 65 9.97 6.74 -0.04
C VAL A 65 10.92 6.44 -1.17
N ILE A 66 10.45 6.60 -2.40
CA ILE A 66 11.27 6.51 -3.61
C ILE A 66 11.18 7.82 -4.39
N ASN A 67 12.31 8.32 -4.87
CA ASN A 67 12.33 9.42 -5.84
C ASN A 67 11.88 8.92 -7.22
N VAL A 68 10.97 9.64 -7.88
CA VAL A 68 10.37 9.22 -9.15
C VAL A 68 11.38 9.23 -10.30
N GLU A 69 12.32 10.17 -10.29
CA GLU A 69 13.30 10.32 -11.36
C GLU A 69 14.54 9.44 -11.16
N THR A 70 15.12 9.47 -9.96
CA THR A 70 16.38 8.76 -9.68
C THR A 70 16.18 7.31 -9.27
N THR A 71 14.96 6.94 -8.85
CA THR A 71 14.60 5.63 -8.28
C THR A 71 15.30 5.30 -6.96
N ASP A 72 15.92 6.29 -6.32
CA ASP A 72 16.54 6.13 -5.01
C ASP A 72 15.46 5.89 -3.96
N GLU A 73 15.57 4.76 -3.25
CA GLU A 73 14.63 4.33 -2.20
C GLU A 73 15.26 4.52 -0.82
N THR A 74 14.54 5.17 0.09
CA THR A 74 14.93 5.34 1.50
C THR A 74 13.86 4.73 2.39
N ARG A 75 14.28 3.92 3.38
CA ARG A 75 13.40 3.43 4.44
C ARG A 75 13.30 4.47 5.55
N LEU A 76 12.09 4.91 5.87
CA LEU A 76 11.86 5.96 6.86
C LEU A 76 11.61 5.41 8.27
N THR A 77 11.03 4.23 8.38
CA THR A 77 10.68 3.63 9.67
C THR A 77 11.31 2.26 9.86
N SER A 78 11.53 1.86 11.12
CA SER A 78 12.13 0.57 11.47
C SER A 78 11.36 -0.12 12.60
N SER A 79 10.02 -0.15 12.50
CA SER A 79 9.18 -0.84 13.48
C SER A 79 9.27 -2.36 13.32
N GLU A 80 9.44 -3.06 14.44
CA GLU A 80 9.57 -4.53 14.50
C GLU A 80 8.43 -5.19 15.27
N ASP A 81 8.04 -4.62 16.40
CA ASP A 81 7.07 -5.24 17.29
C ASP A 81 5.63 -4.97 16.85
N ARG A 82 5.35 -3.71 16.46
CA ARG A 82 4.02 -3.21 16.08
C ARG A 82 3.99 -2.68 14.65
N GLY A 83 2.82 -2.78 14.02
CA GLY A 83 2.63 -2.22 12.68
C GLY A 83 2.41 -0.72 12.75
N ILE A 84 2.77 -0.02 11.68
CA ILE A 84 2.34 1.37 11.47
C ILE A 84 0.87 1.35 11.09
N TYR A 85 0.05 2.10 11.81
CA TYR A 85 -1.41 2.15 11.59
C TYR A 85 -1.79 2.91 10.32
N GLY A 86 -1.01 3.92 9.97
CA GLY A 86 -1.20 4.76 8.81
C GLY A 86 -0.09 5.78 8.69
N TYR A 87 0.04 6.36 7.50
CA TYR A 87 1.00 7.43 7.23
C TYR A 87 0.44 8.39 6.18
N GLY A 88 1.01 9.59 6.12
CA GLY A 88 0.65 10.63 5.16
C GLY A 88 1.79 11.60 4.91
N TRP A 89 1.69 12.35 3.81
CA TRP A 89 2.60 13.44 3.49
C TRP A 89 2.34 14.66 4.39
N LEU A 90 3.41 15.27 4.89
CA LEU A 90 3.40 16.56 5.59
C LEU A 90 4.23 17.54 4.74
N GLY A 91 3.58 18.14 3.75
CA GLY A 91 4.26 18.85 2.67
C GLY A 91 5.08 17.92 1.77
N ASN A 92 6.13 18.46 1.12
CA ASN A 92 6.90 17.72 0.12
C ASN A 92 8.04 16.86 0.68
N ASN A 93 8.53 17.19 1.89
CA ASN A 93 9.81 16.67 2.38
C ASN A 93 9.69 15.86 3.68
N ARG A 94 8.46 15.57 4.12
CA ARG A 94 8.23 14.93 5.42
C ARG A 94 7.04 13.99 5.37
N ILE A 95 7.16 12.90 6.14
CA ILE A 95 6.10 11.92 6.34
C ILE A 95 5.67 11.96 7.81
N GLY A 96 4.36 12.02 8.02
CA GLY A 96 3.71 11.77 9.30
C GLY A 96 3.24 10.33 9.37
N TYR A 97 3.34 9.68 10.53
CA TYR A 97 2.87 8.29 10.70
C TYR A 97 2.40 8.00 12.13
N ALA A 98 1.47 7.06 12.27
CA ALA A 98 0.88 6.67 13.54
C ALA A 98 1.34 5.28 13.99
N LYS A 99 1.78 5.14 15.24
CA LYS A 99 2.10 3.86 15.88
C LYS A 99 1.86 3.93 17.40
N ASP A 100 1.71 2.78 18.02
CA ASP A 100 1.78 2.62 19.47
C ASP A 100 3.16 2.10 19.89
N ASP A 101 3.43 2.03 21.20
CA ASP A 101 4.61 1.36 21.75
C ASP A 101 4.19 0.11 22.53
N GLY A 102 4.80 -1.04 22.20
CA GLY A 102 4.52 -2.29 22.89
C GLY A 102 3.07 -2.79 22.86
N GLY A 103 2.18 -2.18 22.06
CA GLY A 103 0.75 -2.52 22.03
C GLY A 103 -0.06 -1.97 23.21
N ASP A 104 0.39 -0.88 23.84
CA ASP A 104 -0.35 -0.17 24.89
C ASP A 104 -1.60 0.57 24.39
N GLU A 105 -1.81 0.59 23.06
CA GLU A 105 -2.89 1.28 22.34
C GLU A 105 -2.91 2.81 22.50
N ASN A 106 -1.87 3.38 23.13
CA ASN A 106 -1.63 4.82 23.17
C ASN A 106 -0.97 5.21 21.84
N ILE A 107 -1.81 5.40 20.82
CA ILE A 107 -1.34 5.76 19.48
C ILE A 107 -0.76 7.16 19.52
N HIS A 108 0.51 7.29 19.13
CA HIS A 108 1.20 8.56 18.95
C HIS A 108 1.39 8.85 17.46
N PHE A 109 1.53 10.13 17.13
CA PHE A 109 1.79 10.59 15.77
C PHE A 109 3.22 11.12 15.67
N PHE A 110 4.00 10.51 14.79
CA PHE A 110 5.41 10.83 14.57
C PHE A 110 5.58 11.55 13.23
N ALA A 111 6.69 12.25 13.06
CA ALA A 111 7.08 12.81 11.77
C ALA A 111 8.57 12.63 11.51
N VAL A 112 8.92 12.28 10.27
CA VAL A 112 10.30 12.00 9.82
C VAL A 112 10.53 12.59 8.43
N ASN A 113 11.71 13.15 8.20
CA ASN A 113 12.07 13.68 6.88
C ASN A 113 12.23 12.54 5.86
N ILE A 114 12.04 12.82 4.57
CA ILE A 114 12.15 11.81 3.51
C ILE A 114 13.57 11.24 3.31
N ASP A 115 14.59 11.88 3.89
CA ASP A 115 15.96 11.37 3.96
C ASP A 115 16.21 10.46 5.18
N GLY A 116 15.17 10.20 5.99
CA GLY A 116 15.22 9.39 7.20
C GLY A 116 15.70 10.14 8.45
N THR A 117 15.97 11.45 8.35
CA THR A 117 16.42 12.25 9.50
C THR A 117 15.27 12.88 10.26
N ASN A 118 15.57 13.42 11.45
CA ASN A 118 14.64 14.25 12.24
C ASN A 118 13.30 13.56 12.54
N GLU A 119 13.35 12.27 12.89
CA GLU A 119 12.21 11.59 13.49
C GLU A 119 11.90 12.20 14.85
N ILE A 120 10.66 12.66 15.03
CA ILE A 120 10.15 13.21 16.29
C ILE A 120 8.75 12.68 16.56
N ASP A 121 8.41 12.54 17.85
CA ASP A 121 7.05 12.36 18.31
C ASP A 121 6.37 13.73 18.40
N LEU A 122 5.28 13.92 17.65
CA LEU A 122 4.50 15.16 17.64
C LEU A 122 3.45 15.17 18.77
N THR A 123 3.17 14.02 19.38
CA THR A 123 2.19 13.88 20.46
C THR A 123 2.75 13.09 21.64
N PRO A 124 3.86 13.52 22.27
CA PRO A 124 4.54 12.78 23.33
C PRO A 124 3.83 12.93 24.68
N PHE A 125 2.55 12.59 24.73
CA PHE A 125 1.71 12.70 25.93
C PHE A 125 1.45 11.30 26.50
N GLU A 126 1.77 11.11 27.78
CA GLU A 126 1.52 9.83 28.44
C GLU A 126 0.03 9.50 28.53
N ASN A 127 -0.34 8.25 28.23
CA ASN A 127 -1.71 7.73 28.32
C ASN A 127 -2.72 8.53 27.47
N VAL A 128 -2.26 9.07 26.34
CA VAL A 128 -3.09 9.79 25.38
C VAL A 128 -3.06 9.06 24.04
N GLN A 129 -4.22 9.00 23.41
CA GLN A 129 -4.38 8.51 22.06
C GLN A 129 -4.59 9.68 21.11
N THR A 130 -3.78 9.70 20.06
CA THR A 130 -3.88 10.61 18.92
C THR A 130 -4.64 9.95 17.78
N ARG A 131 -5.46 10.75 17.09
CA ARG A 131 -6.04 10.39 15.78
C ARG A 131 -5.80 11.51 14.80
N MET A 132 -5.44 11.16 13.57
CA MET A 132 -5.44 12.09 12.46
C MET A 132 -6.89 12.39 12.07
N ILE A 133 -7.27 13.66 12.09
CA ILE A 133 -8.62 14.10 11.74
C ILE A 133 -8.65 14.55 10.28
N ASP A 134 -7.66 15.35 9.87
CA ASP A 134 -7.59 15.94 8.53
C ASP A 134 -6.13 16.28 8.18
N ASP A 135 -5.72 16.03 6.93
CA ASP A 135 -4.43 16.43 6.36
C ASP A 135 -4.48 17.81 5.70
N LEU A 136 -5.67 18.42 5.55
CA LEU A 136 -5.88 19.75 4.99
C LEU A 136 -5.21 19.93 3.62
N GLU A 137 -5.71 19.25 2.58
CA GLU A 137 -5.15 19.27 1.21
C GLU A 137 -4.84 20.69 0.66
N ASP A 138 -5.61 21.71 1.05
CA ASP A 138 -5.45 23.11 0.62
C ASP A 138 -4.53 23.96 1.55
N ASP A 139 -4.07 23.42 2.69
CA ASP A 139 -3.19 24.07 3.66
C ASP A 139 -1.95 23.20 3.96
N PRO A 140 -0.87 23.32 3.16
CA PRO A 140 0.29 22.44 3.26
C PRO A 140 1.12 22.61 4.54
N ASP A 141 0.82 23.63 5.35
CA ASP A 141 1.57 23.97 6.54
C ASP A 141 0.95 23.38 7.82
N HIS A 142 -0.28 22.87 7.74
CA HIS A 142 -1.04 22.41 8.91
C HIS A 142 -1.68 21.05 8.72
N ILE A 143 -1.88 20.35 9.84
CA ILE A 143 -2.71 19.15 9.93
C ILE A 143 -3.57 19.23 11.19
N ILE A 144 -4.69 18.52 11.21
CA ILE A 144 -5.56 18.44 12.39
C ILE A 144 -5.38 17.08 13.06
N LEU A 145 -4.87 17.12 14.29
CA LEU A 145 -4.78 15.97 15.18
C LEU A 145 -5.80 16.10 16.32
N GLY A 146 -6.53 15.03 16.58
CA GLY A 146 -7.43 14.90 17.72
C GLY A 146 -6.77 14.10 18.84
N LEU A 147 -6.86 14.61 20.07
CA LEU A 147 -6.33 13.96 21.27
C LEU A 147 -7.48 13.64 22.23
N ASN A 148 -7.41 12.49 22.92
CA ASN A 148 -8.33 12.17 24.02
C ASN A 148 -7.84 12.68 25.40
N LYS A 149 -6.83 13.56 25.40
CA LYS A 149 -6.25 14.15 26.61
C LYS A 149 -7.32 14.92 27.40
N ARG A 150 -7.37 14.68 28.70
CA ARG A 150 -8.21 15.42 29.65
C ARG A 150 -7.36 16.38 30.48
N ASP A 151 -8.00 17.40 31.04
CA ASP A 151 -7.38 18.35 31.97
C ASP A 151 -7.40 17.85 33.41
#